data_AF-V4PBY2-F1
#
_entry.id   AF-V4PBY2-F1
#
_cell.length_a   1.000
_cell.length_b   1.000
_cell.length_c   1.000
_cell.angle_alpha   90.00
_cell.angle_beta   90.00
_cell.angle_gamma   90.00
#
_symmetry.space_group_name_H-M   'P 1'
#
loop_
_entity.id
_entity.type
_entity.pdbx_description
1 polymer ?
#
loop_
_entity_poly.entity_id
_entity_poly.type
_entity_poly.pdbx_seq_one_letter_code
_entity_poly.pdbx_strand_id
1 'polypeptide(L)'
;MTSPARRHLMRQSAAQAAQRENDPLRHANGYERMMLKLNEDKRKLKQVRSQERKAELKRQLLPDYAPWVAGVLAEGRGAQDAILMTVMIWRLDAGDIPGALDIARYALRYQLAPPGNFARST
;
A
#
# COMPACT_ATOMS: atom_id res chain seq x y z
N MET A 1 4.75 14.03 -13.82
CA MET A 1 4.38 14.89 -12.67
C MET A 1 2.86 15.03 -12.63
N THR A 2 2.22 14.70 -11.52
CA THR A 2 0.76 14.85 -11.38
C THR A 2 0.44 16.32 -11.11
N SER A 3 -0.44 16.91 -11.93
CA SER A 3 -0.78 18.33 -11.84
C SER A 3 -1.45 18.66 -10.49
N PRO A 4 -1.40 19.94 -10.04
CA PRO A 4 -2.05 20.39 -8.81
C PRO A 4 -3.54 20.03 -8.76
N ALA A 5 -4.22 20.12 -9.90
CA ALA A 5 -5.61 19.70 -10.06
C ALA A 5 -5.81 18.20 -9.75
N ARG A 6 -4.89 17.34 -10.20
CA ARG A 6 -4.95 15.88 -9.98
C ARG A 6 -4.71 15.50 -8.51
N ARG A 7 -3.83 16.22 -7.83
CA ARG A 7 -3.59 16.10 -6.38
C ARG A 7 -4.80 16.56 -5.57
N HIS A 8 -5.42 17.67 -5.95
CA HIS A 8 -6.61 18.18 -5.31
C HIS A 8 -7.80 17.22 -5.51
N LEU A 9 -7.97 16.70 -6.71
CA LEU A 9 -9.01 15.75 -7.05
C LEU A 9 -8.86 14.46 -6.24
N MET A 10 -7.64 13.94 -6.04
CA MET A 10 -7.36 12.80 -5.13
C MET A 10 -7.72 13.11 -3.66
N ARG A 11 -7.46 14.33 -3.20
CA ARG A 11 -7.73 14.75 -1.81
C ARG A 11 -9.23 14.91 -1.55
N GLN A 12 -9.96 15.52 -2.49
CA GLN A 12 -11.41 15.66 -2.41
C GLN A 12 -12.15 14.34 -2.60
N SER A 13 -11.70 13.48 -3.50
CA SER A 13 -12.31 12.15 -3.67
C SER A 13 -12.11 11.26 -2.44
N ALA A 14 -11.01 11.41 -1.69
CA ALA A 14 -10.85 10.76 -0.40
C ALA A 14 -11.85 11.26 0.67
N ALA A 15 -12.20 12.56 0.65
CA ALA A 15 -13.19 13.13 1.56
C ALA A 15 -14.65 12.80 1.17
N GLN A 16 -14.95 12.77 -0.14
CA GLN A 16 -16.29 12.41 -0.66
C GLN A 16 -16.58 10.91 -0.58
N ALA A 17 -15.56 10.05 -0.73
CA ALA A 17 -15.70 8.61 -0.49
C ALA A 17 -16.19 8.28 0.92
N ALA A 18 -16.10 9.21 1.87
CA ALA A 18 -16.66 9.06 3.22
C ALA A 18 -18.20 9.30 3.31
N GLN A 19 -18.91 9.69 2.23
CA GLN A 19 -20.31 10.22 2.33
C GLN A 19 -21.41 9.64 1.39
N ARG A 20 -21.25 8.46 0.74
CA ARG A 20 -22.28 7.63 -0.02
C ARG A 20 -22.25 7.63 -1.57
N GLU A 21 -22.86 6.59 -2.16
CA GLU A 21 -22.51 5.76 -3.35
C GLU A 21 -23.14 6.04 -4.76
N ASN A 22 -22.51 5.61 -5.88
CA ASN A 22 -22.94 4.55 -6.85
C ASN A 22 -22.16 4.43 -8.22
N ASP A 23 -21.21 3.48 -8.38
CA ASP A 23 -20.81 2.72 -9.62
C ASP A 23 -19.92 1.52 -9.24
N PRO A 24 -19.94 0.36 -9.92
CA PRO A 24 -19.24 -0.86 -9.48
C PRO A 24 -17.72 -0.73 -9.23
N LEU A 25 -17.04 0.27 -9.81
CA LEU A 25 -15.68 0.72 -9.46
C LEU A 25 -15.67 2.04 -8.65
N ARG A 26 -16.79 2.79 -8.63
CA ARG A 26 -17.03 3.94 -7.72
C ARG A 26 -17.33 3.53 -6.28
N HIS A 27 -17.92 2.37 -6.05
CA HIS A 27 -18.41 1.81 -4.79
C HIS A 27 -17.30 1.26 -3.91
N ALA A 28 -16.16 0.93 -4.50
CA ALA A 28 -15.03 0.44 -3.74
C ALA A 28 -14.49 1.58 -2.87
N ASN A 29 -14.54 1.41 -1.54
CA ASN A 29 -13.82 2.25 -0.58
C ASN A 29 -12.38 2.45 -1.09
N GLY A 30 -11.74 3.59 -0.81
CA GLY A 30 -10.36 3.85 -1.26
C GLY A 30 -9.41 2.68 -0.96
N TYR A 31 -9.65 1.98 0.16
CA TYR A 31 -9.01 0.72 0.52
C TYR A 31 -9.23 -0.42 -0.49
N GLU A 32 -10.47 -0.70 -0.88
CA GLU A 32 -10.81 -1.78 -1.82
C GLU A 32 -10.19 -1.55 -3.20
N ARG A 33 -10.17 -0.30 -3.68
CA ARG A 33 -9.46 0.05 -4.93
C ARG A 33 -7.97 -0.23 -4.83
N MET A 34 -7.36 0.15 -3.72
CA MET A 34 -5.94 -0.13 -3.49
C MET A 34 -5.66 -1.62 -3.35
N MET A 35 -6.60 -2.39 -2.79
CA MET A 35 -6.48 -3.84 -2.69
C MET A 35 -6.56 -4.52 -4.06
N LEU A 36 -7.47 -4.06 -4.94
CA LEU A 36 -7.55 -4.52 -6.33
C LEU A 36 -6.24 -4.24 -7.07
N LYS A 37 -5.72 -3.01 -7.00
CA LYS A 37 -4.41 -2.66 -7.57
C LYS A 37 -3.30 -3.56 -7.03
N LEU A 38 -3.25 -3.77 -5.71
CA LEU A 38 -2.27 -4.65 -5.09
C LEU A 38 -2.34 -6.08 -5.62
N ASN A 39 -3.55 -6.61 -5.85
CA ASN A 39 -3.73 -7.94 -6.41
C ASN A 39 -3.25 -8.04 -7.87
N GLU A 40 -3.50 -7.00 -8.68
CA GLU A 40 -2.97 -6.93 -10.04
C GLU A 40 -1.45 -6.87 -10.07
N ASP A 41 -0.85 -6.03 -9.23
CA ASP A 41 0.60 -5.87 -9.15
C ASP A 41 1.28 -7.15 -8.60
N LYS A 42 0.64 -7.86 -7.66
CA LYS A 42 1.06 -9.22 -7.23
C LYS A 42 1.03 -10.21 -8.40
N ARG A 43 0.02 -10.16 -9.27
CA ARG A 43 -0.06 -11.04 -10.47
C ARG A 43 1.08 -10.73 -11.45
N LYS A 44 1.39 -9.46 -11.70
CA LYS A 44 2.54 -9.04 -12.53
C LYS A 44 3.85 -9.57 -11.96
N LEU A 45 4.08 -9.39 -10.66
CA LEU A 45 5.27 -9.89 -9.98
C LEU A 45 5.41 -11.42 -10.04
N LYS A 46 4.29 -12.15 -10.00
CA LYS A 46 4.29 -13.63 -10.11
C LYS A 46 4.72 -14.11 -11.50
N GLN A 47 4.51 -13.32 -12.56
CA GLN A 47 4.93 -13.66 -13.93
C GLN A 47 6.43 -13.50 -14.15
N VAL A 48 7.11 -12.69 -13.33
CA VAL A 48 8.56 -12.51 -13.40
C VAL A 48 9.25 -13.65 -12.66
N ARG A 49 10.25 -14.31 -13.29
CA ARG A 49 11.01 -15.39 -12.63
C ARG A 49 12.21 -14.90 -11.83
N SER A 50 13.01 -13.97 -12.40
CA SER A 50 14.21 -13.45 -11.76
C SER A 50 13.86 -12.61 -10.53
N GLN A 51 14.56 -12.87 -9.42
CA GLN A 51 14.40 -12.13 -8.17
C GLN A 51 14.89 -10.69 -8.30
N GLU A 52 15.99 -10.46 -9.02
CA GLU A 52 16.51 -9.12 -9.33
C GLU A 52 15.50 -8.31 -10.14
N ARG A 53 14.93 -8.91 -11.19
CA ARG A 53 13.87 -8.26 -11.99
C ARG A 53 12.60 -7.99 -11.18
N LYS A 54 12.25 -8.87 -10.24
CA LYS A 54 11.15 -8.60 -9.29
C LYS A 54 11.47 -7.41 -8.40
N ALA A 55 12.69 -7.30 -7.90
CA ALA A 55 13.12 -6.18 -7.07
C ALA A 55 13.05 -4.85 -7.86
N GLU A 56 13.50 -4.84 -9.11
CA GLU A 56 13.37 -3.70 -10.02
C GLU A 56 11.90 -3.32 -10.27
N LEU A 57 11.04 -4.30 -10.57
CA LEU A 57 9.62 -4.04 -10.77
C LEU A 57 8.96 -3.50 -9.50
N LYS A 58 9.32 -4.01 -8.31
CA LYS A 58 8.85 -3.44 -7.03
C LYS A 58 9.28 -1.98 -6.89
N ARG A 59 10.52 -1.60 -7.21
CA ARG A 59 10.97 -0.19 -7.20
C ARG A 59 10.12 0.70 -8.09
N GLN A 60 9.69 0.20 -9.25
CA GLN A 60 8.83 0.96 -10.17
C GLN A 60 7.39 1.11 -9.64
N LEU A 61 6.88 0.11 -8.93
CA LEU A 61 5.51 0.10 -8.40
C LEU A 61 5.36 0.87 -7.07
N LEU A 62 6.39 0.85 -6.21
CA LEU A 62 6.37 1.45 -4.87
C LEU A 62 5.92 2.93 -4.82
N PRO A 63 6.30 3.81 -5.77
CA PRO A 63 5.82 5.20 -5.81
C PRO A 63 4.30 5.33 -5.85
N ASP A 64 3.57 4.38 -6.45
CA ASP A 64 2.11 4.41 -6.51
C ASP A 64 1.46 4.22 -5.14
N TYR A 65 2.15 3.54 -4.21
CA TYR A 65 1.67 3.28 -2.86
C TYR A 65 2.08 4.35 -1.85
N ALA A 66 3.02 5.23 -2.21
CA ALA A 66 3.55 6.24 -1.30
C ALA A 66 2.45 7.16 -0.70
N PRO A 67 1.45 7.63 -1.46
CA PRO A 67 0.35 8.43 -0.90
C PRO A 67 -0.48 7.66 0.14
N TRP A 68 -0.73 6.37 -0.08
CA TRP A 68 -1.46 5.52 0.85
C TRP A 68 -0.69 5.35 2.16
N VAL A 69 0.59 4.99 2.06
CA VAL A 69 1.48 4.84 3.23
C VAL A 69 1.54 6.14 4.03
N ALA A 70 1.73 7.29 3.36
CA ALA A 70 1.78 8.58 4.04
C ALA A 70 0.47 8.90 4.78
N GLY A 71 -0.69 8.59 4.17
CA GLY A 71 -1.98 8.78 4.81
C GLY A 71 -2.14 7.94 6.08
N VAL A 72 -1.86 6.64 6.00
CA VAL A 72 -1.98 5.72 7.14
C VAL A 72 -1.03 6.09 8.29
N LEU A 73 0.23 6.42 7.95
CA LEU A 73 1.22 6.82 8.97
C LEU A 73 0.85 8.15 9.64
N ALA A 74 0.28 9.10 8.90
CA ALA A 74 -0.16 10.39 9.43
C ALA A 74 -1.42 10.28 10.30
N GLU A 75 -2.34 9.38 9.96
CA GLU A 75 -3.59 9.18 10.69
C GLU A 75 -3.36 8.57 12.09
N GLY A 76 -2.36 7.71 12.25
CA GLY A 76 -1.89 7.29 13.58
C GLY A 76 -2.89 6.44 14.38
N ARG A 77 -3.83 5.75 13.72
CA ARG A 77 -4.90 4.99 14.40
C ARG A 77 -4.56 3.52 14.70
N GLY A 78 -3.51 2.97 14.08
CA GLY A 78 -3.10 1.59 14.32
C GLY A 78 -4.04 0.52 13.76
N ALA A 79 -4.88 0.86 12.78
CA ALA A 79 -5.72 -0.12 12.11
C ALA A 79 -4.86 -1.13 11.31
N GLN A 80 -5.26 -2.40 11.34
CA GLN A 80 -4.61 -3.44 10.53
C GLN A 80 -4.82 -3.13 9.05
N ASP A 81 -3.71 -3.00 8.31
CA ASP A 81 -3.73 -2.64 6.89
C ASP A 81 -2.83 -3.59 6.10
N ALA A 82 -3.45 -4.45 5.28
CA ALA A 82 -2.72 -5.43 4.48
C ALA A 82 -1.92 -4.80 3.33
N ILE A 83 -2.31 -3.61 2.82
CA ILE A 83 -1.55 -2.87 1.81
C ILE A 83 -0.29 -2.32 2.45
N LEU A 84 -0.41 -1.65 3.61
CA LEU A 84 0.72 -1.11 4.36
C LEU A 84 1.76 -2.20 4.66
N MET A 85 1.32 -3.33 5.21
CA MET A 85 2.21 -4.44 5.55
C MET A 85 2.84 -5.10 4.32
N THR A 86 2.13 -5.19 3.19
CA THR A 86 2.71 -5.69 1.94
C THR A 86 3.78 -4.74 1.39
N VAL A 87 3.50 -3.43 1.41
CA VAL A 87 4.43 -2.39 0.92
C VAL A 87 5.72 -2.38 1.74
N MET A 88 5.66 -2.59 3.06
CA MET A 88 6.84 -2.73 3.90
C MET A 88 7.78 -3.84 3.39
N ILE A 89 7.23 -5.02 3.09
CA ILE A 89 8.00 -6.15 2.55
C ILE A 89 8.57 -5.81 1.18
N TRP A 90 7.78 -5.19 0.30
CA TRP A 90 8.25 -4.82 -1.03
C TRP A 90 9.39 -3.80 -1.00
N ARG A 91 9.38 -2.87 -0.03
CA ARG A 91 10.49 -1.94 0.19
C ARG A 91 11.76 -2.66 0.60
N LEU A 92 11.67 -3.65 1.50
CA LEU A 92 12.82 -4.51 1.86
C LEU A 92 13.36 -5.26 0.64
N ASP A 93 12.47 -5.90 -0.12
CA ASP A 93 12.85 -6.65 -1.33
C ASP A 93 13.50 -5.77 -2.40
N ALA A 94 13.13 -4.49 -2.44
CA ALA A 94 13.66 -3.48 -3.36
C ALA A 94 14.96 -2.83 -2.87
N GLY A 95 15.37 -3.05 -1.62
CA GLY A 95 16.51 -2.41 -0.98
C GLY A 95 16.22 -1.02 -0.40
N ASP A 96 14.96 -0.59 -0.36
CA ASP A 96 14.54 0.65 0.30
C ASP A 96 14.37 0.44 1.81
N ILE A 97 15.50 0.27 2.50
CA ILE A 97 15.55 0.01 3.93
C ILE A 97 14.95 1.17 4.75
N PRO A 98 15.27 2.46 4.50
CA PRO A 98 14.72 3.55 5.29
C PRO A 98 13.19 3.60 5.23
N GLY A 99 12.59 3.50 4.04
CA GLY A 99 11.14 3.51 3.88
C GLY A 99 10.46 2.29 4.48
N ALA A 100 11.11 1.13 4.48
CA ALA A 100 10.60 -0.05 5.17
C ALA A 100 10.61 0.14 6.69
N LEU A 101 11.67 0.74 7.25
CA LEU A 101 11.80 0.98 8.69
C LEU A 101 10.78 2.00 9.21
N ASP A 102 10.39 2.99 8.40
CA ASP A 102 9.31 3.92 8.75
C ASP A 102 7.99 3.18 9.03
N ILE A 103 7.65 2.23 8.14
CA ILE A 103 6.46 1.40 8.30
C ILE A 103 6.64 0.40 9.46
N ALA A 104 7.82 -0.19 9.62
CA ALA A 104 8.09 -1.14 10.69
C ALA A 104 7.95 -0.52 12.08
N ARG A 105 8.43 0.72 12.29
CA ARG A 105 8.26 1.44 13.56
C ARG A 105 6.78 1.67 13.89
N TYR A 106 5.98 2.04 12.89
CA TYR A 106 4.53 2.16 13.04
C TYR A 106 3.88 0.82 13.39
N ALA A 107 4.21 -0.24 12.65
CA ALA A 107 3.67 -1.58 12.87
C ALA A 107 3.97 -2.10 14.28
N LEU A 108 5.20 -1.89 14.78
CA LEU A 108 5.59 -2.25 16.14
C LEU A 108 4.83 -1.44 17.19
N ARG A 109 4.70 -0.12 17.00
CA ARG A 109 4.00 0.77 17.93
C ARG A 109 2.54 0.35 18.13
N TYR A 110 1.87 -0.06 17.06
CA TYR A 110 0.45 -0.45 17.07
C TYR A 110 0.23 -1.97 17.08
N GLN A 111 1.29 -2.76 17.25
CA GLN A 111 1.25 -4.24 17.29
C GLN A 111 0.50 -4.86 16.09
N LEU A 112 0.74 -4.32 14.89
CA LEU A 112 0.12 -4.82 13.68
C LEU A 112 0.56 -6.26 13.40
N ALA A 113 -0.38 -7.08 12.95
CA ALA A 113 -0.10 -8.44 12.53
C ALA A 113 0.81 -8.42 11.28
N PRO A 114 1.81 -9.31 11.20
CA PRO A 114 2.63 -9.45 10.00
C PRO A 114 1.77 -9.84 8.79
N PRO A 115 2.19 -9.50 7.55
CA PRO A 115 1.48 -9.90 6.35
C PRO A 115 1.43 -11.44 6.23
N GLY A 116 0.35 -11.97 5.65
CA GLY A 116 0.02 -13.40 5.68
C GLY A 116 1.17 -14.36 5.35
N ASN A 117 1.16 -15.51 6.05
CA ASN A 117 2.13 -16.61 6.09
C ASN A 117 3.25 -16.55 7.15
N PHE A 118 3.35 -15.47 7.95
CA PHE A 118 4.25 -15.45 9.12
C PHE A 118 3.52 -15.76 10.42
N ALA A 119 2.65 -16.78 10.41
CA ALA A 119 2.17 -17.33 11.67
C ALA A 119 3.37 -17.93 12.39
N ARG A 120 3.70 -17.40 13.58
CA ARG A 120 4.62 -18.09 14.46
C ARG A 120 3.87 -19.30 14.97
N SER A 121 4.25 -20.49 14.51
CA SER A 121 3.88 -21.73 15.19
C SER A 121 4.39 -21.63 16.63
N THR A 122 3.49 -21.67 17.60
CA THR A 122 3.85 -21.82 19.02
C THR A 122 4.18 -23.28 19.30
#